data_AF-A0A3L7PYH8-F1
#
_entry.id   AF-A0A3L7PYH8-F1
#
_cell.length_a   1.000
_cell.length_b   1.000
_cell.length_c   1.000
_cell.angle_alpha   90.00
_cell.angle_beta   90.00
_cell.angle_gamma   90.00
#
_symmetry.space_group_name_H-M   'P 1'
#
loop_
_entity.id
_entity.type
_entity.pdbx_description
1 polymer ?
#
loop_
_entity_poly.entity_id
_entity_poly.type
_entity_poly.pdbx_seq_one_letter_code
_entity_poly.pdbx_strand_id
1 'polypeptide(L)'
;MKRIALISTGGTIEKTYDALTGVLANRVAVLDVMLAQMDLRGVSVSRIALMNKDSLDMTPEDHALIAATVHNALRDHDGVIVVHGTDRLAVSGEAVLERLAREGAMTKPVVLTGAMKPYELRDTDAQQNLTEALLAVQIVAPGVYVAMQNQVLAFPGVTKDRSRGTFVKA
;
A
#
# COMPACT_ATOMS: atom_id res chain seq x y z
N MET A 1 -1.93 19.15 -11.07
CA MET A 1 -1.83 17.69 -10.89
C MET A 1 -1.61 17.42 -9.41
N LYS A 2 -2.30 16.43 -8.82
CA LYS A 2 -2.03 15.95 -7.47
C LYS A 2 -0.78 15.07 -7.49
N ARG A 3 0.17 15.34 -6.60
CA ARG A 3 1.40 14.56 -6.46
C ARG A 3 1.19 13.46 -5.42
N ILE A 4 1.29 12.20 -5.83
CA ILE A 4 1.07 11.05 -4.96
C ILE A 4 2.38 10.27 -4.82
N ALA A 5 2.84 10.04 -3.60
CA ALA A 5 3.92 9.10 -3.37
C ALA A 5 3.36 7.67 -3.32
N LEU A 6 3.95 6.74 -4.06
CA LEU A 6 3.64 5.32 -4.01
C LEU A 6 4.82 4.58 -3.38
N ILE A 7 4.70 4.27 -2.10
CA ILE A 7 5.71 3.52 -1.35
C ILE A 7 5.42 2.03 -1.50
N SER A 8 6.38 1.23 -1.95
CA SER A 8 6.26 -0.23 -1.96
C SER A 8 7.18 -0.87 -0.94
N THR A 9 6.65 -1.87 -0.23
CA THR A 9 7.37 -2.63 0.80
C THR A 9 7.55 -4.11 0.43
N GLY A 10 7.19 -4.47 -0.80
CA GLY A 10 7.10 -5.83 -1.30
C GLY A 10 5.67 -6.38 -1.20
N GLY A 11 5.56 -7.64 -0.75
CA GLY A 11 4.28 -8.33 -0.64
C GLY A 11 3.75 -8.90 -1.96
N THR A 12 2.51 -9.38 -1.91
CA THR A 12 1.89 -10.24 -2.94
C THR A 12 1.80 -9.58 -4.33
N ILE A 13 1.68 -8.25 -4.41
CA ILE A 13 1.61 -7.53 -5.69
C ILE A 13 2.95 -7.60 -6.45
N GLU A 14 4.08 -7.53 -5.77
CA GLU A 14 5.40 -7.51 -6.42
C GLU A 14 5.98 -8.91 -6.67
N LYS A 15 5.35 -9.98 -6.19
CA LYS A 15 5.81 -11.36 -6.40
C LYS A 15 5.68 -11.73 -7.89
N THR A 16 6.81 -11.97 -8.57
CA THR A 16 6.85 -12.60 -9.89
C THR A 16 7.37 -14.04 -9.83
N TYR A 17 6.73 -14.97 -10.55
CA TYR A 17 7.06 -16.39 -10.63
C TYR A 17 8.06 -16.64 -11.76
N ASP A 18 9.25 -17.13 -11.43
CA ASP A 18 10.21 -17.62 -12.42
C ASP A 18 9.93 -19.12 -12.68
N ALA A 19 9.24 -19.40 -13.79
CA ALA A 19 8.88 -20.76 -14.20
C ALA A 19 10.09 -21.65 -14.55
N LEU A 20 11.29 -21.08 -14.77
CA LEU A 20 12.50 -21.84 -15.13
C LEU A 20 13.27 -22.30 -13.88
N THR A 21 13.20 -21.53 -12.79
CA THR A 21 13.94 -21.85 -11.55
C THR A 21 13.03 -22.35 -10.43
N GLY A 22 11.71 -22.21 -10.58
CA GLY A 22 10.75 -22.51 -9.50
C GLY A 22 10.86 -21.57 -8.30
N VAL A 23 11.62 -20.48 -8.45
CA VAL A 23 11.89 -19.49 -7.39
C VAL A 23 11.04 -18.26 -7.67
N LEU A 24 10.36 -17.76 -6.64
CA LEU A 24 9.73 -16.44 -6.68
C LEU A 24 10.85 -15.38 -6.67
N ALA A 25 11.10 -14.73 -7.81
CA ALA A 25 12.14 -13.72 -7.93
C ALA A 25 11.57 -12.49 -8.64
N ASN A 26 11.68 -11.32 -7.99
CA ASN A 26 11.16 -10.04 -8.49
C ASN A 26 12.12 -9.47 -9.55
N ARG A 27 11.94 -9.83 -10.82
CA ARG A 27 12.73 -9.29 -11.94
C ARG A 27 12.06 -8.11 -12.64
N VAL A 28 10.74 -7.97 -12.51
CA VAL A 28 9.95 -6.88 -13.11
C VAL A 28 9.35 -6.04 -12.00
N ALA A 29 9.49 -4.73 -12.11
CA ALA A 29 8.77 -3.80 -11.26
C ALA A 29 7.27 -3.83 -11.61
N VAL A 30 6.54 -4.81 -11.08
CA VAL A 30 5.12 -5.04 -11.36
C VAL A 30 4.29 -3.77 -11.21
N LEU A 31 4.57 -2.97 -10.17
CA LEU A 31 3.90 -1.68 -9.98
C LEU A 31 4.14 -0.69 -11.13
N ASP A 32 5.34 -0.65 -11.72
CA ASP A 32 5.61 0.23 -12.86
C ASP A 32 4.81 -0.23 -14.09
N VAL A 33 4.65 -1.54 -14.29
CA VAL A 33 3.80 -2.11 -15.35
C VAL A 33 2.33 -1.76 -15.11
N MET A 34 1.84 -1.97 -13.88
CA MET A 34 0.46 -1.63 -13.50
C MET A 34 0.15 -0.15 -13.73
N LEU A 35 1.05 0.74 -13.31
CA LEU A 35 0.91 2.18 -13.50
C LEU A 35 0.94 2.57 -14.99
N ALA A 36 1.83 1.96 -15.79
CA ALA A 36 1.92 2.21 -17.23
C ALA A 36 0.66 1.76 -18.00
N GLN A 37 -0.13 0.83 -17.45
CA GLN A 37 -1.40 0.37 -18.02
C GLN A 37 -2.59 1.27 -17.65
N MET A 38 -2.42 2.24 -16.76
CA MET A 38 -3.49 3.11 -16.27
C MET A 38 -3.47 4.50 -16.94
N ASP A 39 -4.65 5.07 -17.18
CA ASP A 39 -4.79 6.48 -17.59
C ASP A 39 -4.86 7.39 -16.34
N LEU A 40 -3.71 7.86 -15.87
CA LEU A 40 -3.55 8.62 -14.62
C LEU A 40 -3.80 10.12 -14.79
N ARG A 41 -4.96 10.51 -15.34
CA ARG A 41 -5.25 11.94 -15.56
C ARG A 41 -5.28 12.73 -14.26
N GLY A 42 -4.56 13.85 -14.24
CA GLY A 42 -4.56 14.78 -13.10
C GLY A 42 -3.72 14.32 -11.90
N VAL A 43 -3.10 13.14 -11.96
CA VAL A 43 -2.25 12.57 -10.91
C VAL A 43 -0.83 12.36 -11.44
N SER A 44 0.18 12.70 -10.65
CA SER A 44 1.58 12.34 -10.89
C SER A 44 2.06 11.44 -9.76
N VAL A 45 2.54 10.25 -10.09
CA VAL A 45 2.97 9.25 -9.11
C VAL A 45 4.50 9.23 -8.99
N SER A 46 5.02 9.40 -7.78
CA SER A 46 6.44 9.23 -7.44
C SER A 46 6.62 7.90 -6.70
N ARG A 47 7.29 6.92 -7.32
CA ARG A 47 7.50 5.61 -6.70
C ARG A 47 8.70 5.62 -5.76
N ILE A 48 8.52 5.03 -4.58
CA ILE A 48 9.55 4.82 -3.56
C ILE A 48 9.58 3.32 -3.23
N ALA A 49 10.51 2.59 -3.83
CA ALA A 49 10.73 1.18 -3.50
C ALA A 49 11.52 1.10 -2.17
N LEU A 50 10.81 1.04 -1.04
CA LEU A 50 11.41 1.15 0.28
C LEU A 50 12.11 -0.15 0.69
N MET A 51 11.45 -1.29 0.45
CA MET A 51 11.96 -2.60 0.77
C MET A 51 11.22 -3.66 -0.05
N ASN A 52 11.70 -4.91 0.04
CA ASN A 52 11.06 -6.05 -0.58
C ASN A 52 11.05 -7.22 0.42
N LYS A 53 10.09 -7.20 1.35
CA LYS A 53 9.93 -8.23 2.39
C LYS A 53 8.54 -8.85 2.31
N ASP A 54 8.43 -10.15 2.62
CA ASP A 54 7.13 -10.71 2.92
C ASP A 54 6.61 -10.08 4.21
N SER A 55 5.34 -9.71 4.25
CA SER A 55 4.77 -9.07 5.44
C SER A 55 4.87 -9.96 6.68
N LEU A 56 4.89 -11.29 6.53
CA LEU A 56 5.05 -12.20 7.67
C LEU A 56 6.44 -12.11 8.33
N ASP A 57 7.45 -11.68 7.58
CA ASP A 57 8.84 -11.55 8.04
C ASP A 57 9.19 -10.13 8.52
N MET A 58 8.22 -9.20 8.46
CA MET A 58 8.45 -7.81 8.89
C MET A 58 8.55 -7.70 10.41
N THR A 59 9.54 -6.91 10.84
CA THR A 59 9.79 -6.63 12.25
C THR A 59 9.16 -5.28 12.67
N PRO A 60 9.08 -4.98 13.98
CA PRO A 60 8.66 -3.66 14.44
C PRO A 60 9.47 -2.50 13.83
N GLU A 61 10.77 -2.71 13.58
CA GLU A 61 11.65 -1.74 12.94
C GLU A 61 11.26 -1.47 11.49
N ASP A 62 10.83 -2.50 10.75
CA ASP A 62 10.33 -2.36 9.39
C ASP A 62 9.06 -1.50 9.36
N HIS A 63 8.12 -1.74 10.28
CA HIS A 63 6.90 -0.94 10.41
C HIS A 63 7.21 0.52 10.79
N ALA A 64 8.17 0.74 11.69
CA ALA A 64 8.63 2.07 12.06
C ALA A 64 9.30 2.80 10.88
N LEU A 65 10.07 2.08 10.05
CA LEU A 65 10.68 2.61 8.84
C LEU A 65 9.63 3.02 7.79
N ILE A 66 8.58 2.21 7.61
CA ILE A 66 7.44 2.56 6.75
C ILE A 66 6.78 3.85 7.25
N ALA A 67 6.47 3.93 8.54
CA ALA A 67 5.85 5.11 9.15
C ALA A 67 6.71 6.37 8.99
N ALA A 68 8.03 6.26 9.19
CA ALA A 68 8.96 7.36 8.98
C ALA A 68 9.01 7.82 7.51
N THR A 69 9.01 6.85 6.58
CA THR A 69 9.02 7.14 5.13
C THR A 69 7.74 7.84 4.71
N VAL A 70 6.58 7.39 5.19
CA VAL A 70 5.29 8.06 4.97
C VAL A 70 5.33 9.50 5.49
N HIS A 71 5.77 9.72 6.73
CA HIS A 71 5.86 11.07 7.29
C HIS A 71 6.73 12.00 6.42
N ASN A 72 7.89 11.51 5.97
CA ASN A 72 8.77 12.29 5.10
C ASN A 72 8.13 12.56 3.74
N ALA A 73 7.50 11.57 3.11
CA ALA A 73 6.86 11.71 1.81
C ALA A 73 5.70 12.73 1.84
N LEU A 74 4.97 12.83 2.95
CA LEU A 74 3.89 13.81 3.14
C LEU A 74 4.35 15.27 3.07
N ARG A 75 5.65 15.56 3.21
CA ARG A 75 6.18 16.93 3.06
C ARG A 75 6.05 17.43 1.64
N ASP A 76 6.34 16.57 0.66
CA ASP A 76 6.44 16.93 -0.76
C ASP A 76 5.29 16.43 -1.64
N HIS A 77 4.37 15.63 -1.09
CA HIS A 77 3.26 15.02 -1.83
C HIS A 77 1.92 15.44 -1.26
N ASP A 78 0.86 15.39 -2.05
CA ASP A 78 -0.51 15.73 -1.66
C ASP A 78 -1.26 14.55 -1.01
N GLY A 79 -0.68 13.35 -1.10
CA GLY A 79 -1.13 12.13 -0.46
C GLY A 79 -0.11 11.00 -0.65
N VAL A 80 -0.22 9.94 0.15
CA VAL A 80 0.69 8.79 0.11
C VAL A 80 -0.12 7.50 -0.01
N ILE A 81 0.33 6.61 -0.89
CA ILE A 81 -0.15 5.24 -0.97
C ILE A 81 0.98 4.31 -0.53
N VAL A 82 0.67 3.34 0.32
CA VAL A 82 1.61 2.29 0.72
C VAL A 82 1.10 0.95 0.17
N VAL A 83 1.83 0.38 -0.79
CA VAL A 83 1.60 -0.98 -1.28
C VAL A 83 2.33 -1.95 -0.36
N HIS A 84 1.56 -2.85 0.26
CA HIS A 84 2.01 -3.68 1.37
C HIS A 84 1.50 -5.12 1.27
N GLY A 85 2.24 -6.07 1.85
CA GLY A 85 1.74 -7.42 2.09
C GLY A 85 0.60 -7.43 3.11
N THR A 86 -0.45 -8.21 2.87
CA THR A 86 -1.72 -8.07 3.61
C THR A 86 -1.65 -8.61 5.05
N ASP A 87 -0.74 -9.53 5.39
CA ASP A 87 -0.72 -10.16 6.71
C ASP A 87 -0.35 -9.22 7.87
N ARG A 88 0.50 -8.21 7.61
CA ARG A 88 0.87 -7.18 8.59
C ARG A 88 0.51 -5.76 8.14
N LEU A 89 -0.37 -5.61 7.15
CA LEU A 89 -0.82 -4.30 6.67
C LEU A 89 -1.48 -3.51 7.81
N ALA A 90 -2.36 -4.15 8.59
CA ALA A 90 -3.02 -3.52 9.74
C ALA A 90 -2.00 -2.99 10.77
N VAL A 91 -0.97 -3.77 11.09
CA VAL A 91 0.10 -3.37 12.02
C VAL A 91 0.85 -2.13 11.50
N SER A 92 1.18 -2.12 10.20
CA SER A 92 1.85 -0.98 9.57
C SER A 92 0.97 0.27 9.53
N GLY A 93 -0.34 0.09 9.32
CA GLY A 93 -1.30 1.20 9.31
C GLY A 93 -1.44 1.87 10.68
N GLU A 94 -1.48 1.09 11.76
CA GLU A 94 -1.45 1.63 13.13
C GLU A 94 -0.14 2.36 13.41
N ALA A 95 1.01 1.77 13.04
CA ALA A 95 2.32 2.39 13.22
C ALA A 95 2.43 3.75 12.48
N VAL A 96 1.88 3.84 11.27
CA VAL A 96 1.78 5.09 10.50
C VAL A 96 0.89 6.10 11.22
N LEU A 97 -0.30 5.69 11.67
CA LEU A 97 -1.24 6.54 12.39
C LEU A 97 -0.60 7.14 13.65
N GLU A 98 0.01 6.29 14.49
CA GLU A 98 0.69 6.68 15.72
C GLU A 98 1.83 7.66 15.46
N ARG A 99 2.63 7.42 14.40
CA ARG A 99 3.73 8.31 14.01
C ARG A 99 3.21 9.68 13.61
N LEU A 100 2.21 9.73 12.72
CA LEU A 100 1.65 10.99 12.22
C LEU A 100 0.94 11.78 13.31
N ALA A 101 0.25 11.11 14.23
CA ALA A 101 -0.37 11.75 15.39
C ALA A 101 0.67 12.39 16.31
N ARG A 102 1.73 11.64 16.65
CA ARG A 102 2.83 12.12 17.51
C ARG A 102 3.59 13.31 16.92
N GLU A 103 3.73 13.37 15.60
CA GLU A 103 4.46 14.46 14.92
C GLU A 103 3.54 15.59 14.41
N GLY A 104 2.23 15.54 14.70
CA GLY A 104 1.28 16.55 14.23
C GLY A 104 1.18 16.66 12.72
N ALA A 105 1.43 15.56 12.00
CA ALA A 105 1.62 15.52 10.55
C ALA A 105 0.41 14.96 9.77
N MET A 106 -0.75 14.82 10.43
CA MET A 106 -1.98 14.30 9.83
C MET A 106 -2.73 15.38 9.02
N THR A 107 -2.06 15.94 8.01
CA THR A 107 -2.59 17.03 7.19
C THR A 107 -3.04 16.58 5.80
N LYS A 108 -2.73 15.35 5.43
CA LYS A 108 -2.96 14.77 4.10
C LYS A 108 -3.32 13.28 4.23
N PRO A 109 -4.04 12.70 3.26
CA PRO A 109 -4.47 11.31 3.31
C PRO A 109 -3.31 10.33 3.05
N VAL A 110 -3.31 9.24 3.81
CA VAL A 110 -2.45 8.08 3.61
C VAL A 110 -3.32 6.84 3.43
N VAL A 111 -3.12 6.11 2.33
CA VAL A 111 -3.89 4.91 2.01
C VAL A 111 -2.95 3.71 1.89
N LEU A 112 -3.14 2.73 2.75
CA LEU A 112 -2.50 1.43 2.63
C LEU A 112 -3.34 0.55 1.69
N THR A 113 -2.67 -0.25 0.86
CA THR A 113 -3.31 -1.20 -0.03
C THR A 113 -2.42 -2.43 -0.24
N GLY A 114 -2.94 -3.45 -0.88
CA GLY A 114 -2.25 -4.70 -1.16
C GLY A 114 -3.10 -5.58 -2.06
N ALA A 115 -2.75 -6.86 -2.16
CA ALA A 115 -3.55 -7.85 -2.87
C ALA A 115 -3.61 -9.16 -2.09
N MET A 116 -4.76 -9.82 -2.15
CA MET A 116 -4.91 -11.18 -1.61
C MET A 116 -4.34 -12.21 -2.58
N LYS A 117 -4.31 -11.91 -3.88
CA LYS A 117 -3.81 -12.78 -4.93
C LYS A 117 -2.59 -12.15 -5.65
N PRO A 118 -1.58 -12.95 -6.03
CA PRO A 118 -0.45 -12.45 -6.83
C PRO A 118 -0.91 -11.77 -8.11
N TYR A 119 -0.16 -10.76 -8.57
CA TYR A 119 -0.49 -10.02 -9.80
C TYR A 119 -0.53 -10.90 -11.05
N GLU A 120 0.29 -11.95 -11.11
CA GLU A 120 0.38 -12.84 -12.27
C GLU A 120 -0.85 -13.72 -12.49
N LEU A 121 -1.74 -13.82 -11.50
CA LEU A 121 -2.99 -14.55 -11.66
C LEU A 121 -4.02 -13.73 -12.44
N ARG A 122 -4.72 -14.37 -13.38
CA ARG A 122 -5.75 -13.71 -14.20
C ARG A 122 -6.90 -13.12 -13.38
N ASP A 123 -7.17 -13.69 -12.21
CA ASP A 123 -8.23 -13.29 -11.29
C ASP A 123 -7.71 -12.50 -10.08
N THR A 124 -6.57 -11.82 -10.24
CA THR A 124 -5.93 -10.98 -9.22
C THR A 124 -6.76 -9.74 -8.86
N ASP A 125 -6.72 -9.35 -7.60
CA ASP A 125 -7.30 -8.12 -7.07
C ASP A 125 -6.29 -6.94 -7.05
N ALA A 126 -5.04 -7.15 -7.46
CA ALA A 126 -3.98 -6.15 -7.39
C ALA A 126 -4.29 -4.86 -8.18
N GLN A 127 -4.72 -4.99 -9.44
CA GLN A 127 -5.03 -3.83 -10.30
C GLN A 127 -6.22 -3.04 -9.76
N GLN A 128 -7.25 -3.75 -9.30
CA GLN A 128 -8.43 -3.15 -8.69
C GLN A 128 -8.04 -2.35 -7.44
N ASN A 129 -7.34 -2.99 -6.48
CA ASN A 129 -6.99 -2.36 -5.22
C ASN A 129 -6.05 -1.15 -5.40
N LEU A 130 -5.10 -1.20 -6.35
CA LEU A 130 -4.25 -0.05 -6.66
C LEU A 130 -5.05 1.11 -7.26
N THR A 131 -6.00 0.81 -8.16
CA THR A 131 -6.89 1.82 -8.74
C THR A 131 -7.78 2.47 -7.67
N GLU A 132 -8.34 1.66 -6.78
CA GLU A 132 -9.13 2.12 -5.64
C GLU A 132 -8.31 2.99 -4.69
N ALA A 133 -7.06 2.61 -4.40
CA ALA A 133 -6.17 3.41 -3.56
C ALA A 133 -5.82 4.77 -4.20
N LEU A 134 -5.56 4.80 -5.51
CA LEU A 134 -5.33 6.02 -6.28
C LEU A 134 -6.54 6.95 -6.26
N LEU A 135 -7.76 6.41 -6.31
CA LEU A 135 -8.96 7.22 -6.16
C LEU A 135 -9.15 7.69 -4.72
N ALA A 136 -9.07 6.77 -3.75
CA ALA A 136 -9.31 7.03 -2.33
C ALA A 136 -8.41 8.14 -1.79
N VAL A 137 -7.11 8.09 -2.06
CA VAL A 137 -6.14 9.09 -1.58
C VAL A 137 -6.45 10.51 -2.08
N GLN A 138 -7.27 10.66 -3.13
CA GLN A 138 -7.64 11.97 -3.64
C GLN A 138 -8.91 12.56 -3.01
N ILE A 139 -9.79 11.71 -2.45
CA ILE A 139 -11.15 12.09 -2.04
C ILE A 139 -11.40 11.97 -0.55
N VAL A 140 -10.63 11.14 0.16
CA VAL A 140 -10.76 11.02 1.62
C VAL A 140 -10.12 12.21 2.32
N ALA A 141 -10.63 12.53 3.51
CA ALA A 141 -10.05 13.54 4.37
C ALA A 141 -8.64 13.13 4.84
N PRO A 142 -7.83 14.06 5.38
CA PRO A 142 -6.59 13.72 6.06
C PRO A 142 -6.79 12.62 7.12
N GLY A 143 -5.95 11.60 7.08
CA GLY A 143 -6.08 10.41 7.92
C GLY A 143 -5.34 9.21 7.34
N VAL A 144 -5.39 8.08 8.04
CA VAL A 144 -4.78 6.81 7.61
C VAL A 144 -5.89 5.80 7.33
N TYR A 145 -5.84 5.17 6.17
CA TYR A 145 -6.88 4.28 5.68
C TYR A 145 -6.27 3.01 5.09
N VAL A 146 -7.06 1.94 5.02
CA VAL A 146 -6.85 0.85 4.06
C VAL A 146 -7.87 0.96 2.94
N ALA A 147 -7.46 0.78 1.69
CA ALA A 147 -8.36 0.67 0.53
C ALA A 147 -8.14 -0.66 -0.19
N MET A 148 -9.10 -1.57 -0.09
CA MET A 148 -9.10 -2.88 -0.75
C MET A 148 -10.54 -3.37 -1.01
N GLN A 149 -10.74 -4.09 -2.12
CA GLN A 149 -11.99 -4.73 -2.52
C GLN A 149 -13.25 -3.85 -2.34
N ASN A 150 -13.24 -2.66 -2.94
CA ASN A 150 -14.32 -1.66 -2.90
C ASN A 150 -14.62 -1.08 -1.51
N GLN A 151 -13.72 -1.23 -0.54
CA GLN A 151 -13.88 -0.68 0.80
C GLN A 151 -12.72 0.24 1.16
N VAL A 152 -13.05 1.34 1.83
CA VAL A 152 -12.08 2.24 2.46
C VAL A 152 -12.38 2.29 3.94
N LEU A 153 -11.45 1.79 4.77
CA LEU A 153 -11.61 1.72 6.23
C LEU A 153 -10.56 2.61 6.90
N ALA A 154 -11.02 3.51 7.76
CA ALA A 154 -10.13 4.38 8.53
C ALA A 154 -9.53 3.64 9.73
N PHE A 155 -8.22 3.81 9.94
CA PHE A 155 -7.56 3.48 11.20
C PHE A 155 -7.98 4.48 12.31
N PRO A 156 -7.91 4.11 13.60
CA PRO A 156 -7.46 2.82 14.14
C PRO A 156 -8.56 1.74 14.05
N GLY A 157 -8.20 0.51 14.42
CA GLY A 157 -9.14 -0.62 14.60
C GLY A 157 -9.38 -1.45 13.33
N VAL A 158 -8.51 -1.34 12.34
CA VAL A 158 -8.59 -2.15 11.11
C VAL A 158 -7.90 -3.49 11.34
N THR A 159 -8.55 -4.60 11.00
CA THR A 159 -7.99 -5.96 11.13
C THR A 159 -8.24 -6.80 9.88
N LYS A 160 -7.38 -7.79 9.60
CA LYS A 160 -7.54 -8.72 8.47
C LYS A 160 -8.48 -9.86 8.88
N ASP A 161 -9.62 -9.96 8.21
CA ASP A 161 -10.47 -11.15 8.28
C ASP A 161 -9.91 -12.22 7.33
N ARG A 162 -9.21 -13.19 7.90
CA ARG A 162 -8.60 -14.30 7.16
C ARG A 162 -9.63 -15.24 6.53
N SER A 163 -10.83 -15.35 7.11
CA SER A 163 -11.88 -16.24 6.61
C SER A 163 -12.53 -15.69 5.34
N ARG A 164 -12.69 -14.36 5.29
CA ARG A 164 -13.30 -13.64 4.18
C ARG A 164 -12.28 -13.10 3.17
N GLY A 165 -10.99 -13.12 3.50
CA GLY A 165 -9.93 -12.57 2.65
C GLY A 165 -10.08 -11.07 2.44
N THR A 166 -10.41 -10.32 3.49
CA THR A 166 -10.63 -8.87 3.44
C THR A 166 -10.21 -8.18 4.74
N PHE A 167 -10.38 -6.86 4.83
CA PHE A 167 -10.22 -6.08 6.05
C PHE A 167 -11.57 -5.68 6.63
N VAL A 168 -11.64 -5.61 7.96
CA VAL A 168 -12.83 -5.20 8.71
C VAL A 168 -12.46 -4.21 9.81
N LYS A 169 -13.44 -3.46 10.29
CA LYS A 169 -13.29 -2.57 11.45
C LYS A 169 -13.75 -3.32 12.70
N ALA A 170 -12.84 -3.48 13.67
CA ALA A 170 -13.09 -4.07 14.97
C ALA A 170 -13.68 -3.05 15.95
#